data_AF-A0A345UGV9-F1
#
_entry.id   AF-A0A345UGV9-F1
#
_cell.length_a   1.000
_cell.length_b   1.000
_cell.length_c   1.000
_cell.angle_alpha   90.00
_cell.angle_beta   90.00
_cell.angle_gamma   90.00
#
_symmetry.space_group_name_H-M   'P 1'
#
loop_
_entity.id
_entity.type
_entity.pdbx_description
1 polymer ?
#
loop_
_entity_poly.entity_id
_entity_poly.type
_entity_poly.pdbx_seq_one_letter_code
_entity_poly.pdbx_strand_id
1 'polypeptide(L)'
;MRTTIDIPDTLFKQAKIKAVEEGITMKELFIKALTRELSENQLAQKGSFPWEKLRGTGSTAGLQPDESGFDGYNGPDLLGGMAVNDPSQD
;
A
#
# COMPACT_ATOMS: atom_id res chain seq x y z
N MET A 1 -19.30 -12.26 22.80
CA MET A 1 -20.07 -11.01 22.95
C MET A 1 -21.29 -11.07 22.05
N ARG A 2 -22.45 -10.54 22.46
CA ARG A 2 -23.64 -10.46 21.60
C ARG A 2 -23.67 -9.07 20.96
N THR A 3 -23.71 -9.04 19.64
CA THR A 3 -23.79 -7.80 18.86
C THR A 3 -25.07 -7.84 18.04
N THR A 4 -25.79 -6.72 18.01
CA THR A 4 -26.98 -6.54 17.16
C THR A 4 -26.60 -5.59 16.04
N ILE A 5 -26.91 -5.96 14.79
CA ILE A 5 -26.61 -5.18 13.59
C ILE A 5 -27.89 -5.14 12.77
N ASP A 6 -28.30 -3.93 12.37
CA ASP A 6 -29.44 -3.74 11.48
C ASP A 6 -29.02 -3.97 10.03
N ILE A 7 -29.75 -4.82 9.31
CA ILE A 7 -29.45 -5.19 7.93
C ILE A 7 -30.72 -5.01 7.09
N PRO A 8 -30.65 -4.28 5.96
CA PRO A 8 -31.74 -4.20 4.99
C PRO A 8 -32.22 -5.59 4.54
N ASP A 9 -33.53 -5.74 4.37
CA ASP A 9 -34.14 -7.03 4.00
C ASP A 9 -33.60 -7.58 2.66
N THR A 10 -33.26 -6.69 1.73
CA THR A 10 -32.63 -7.04 0.45
C THR A 10 -31.29 -7.74 0.65
N LEU A 11 -30.43 -7.21 1.53
CA LEU A 11 -29.12 -7.78 1.86
C LEU A 11 -29.27 -9.06 2.69
N PHE A 12 -30.25 -9.11 3.59
CA PHE A 12 -30.53 -10.32 4.38
C PHE A 12 -30.89 -11.51 3.50
N LYS A 13 -31.74 -11.30 2.49
CA LYS A 13 -32.12 -12.34 1.50
C LYS A 13 -30.91 -12.85 0.73
N GLN A 14 -30.07 -11.95 0.23
CA GLN A 14 -28.86 -12.31 -0.52
C GLN A 14 -27.87 -13.08 0.37
N ALA A 15 -27.64 -12.62 1.60
CA ALA A 15 -26.78 -13.31 2.55
C ALA A 15 -27.28 -14.72 2.86
N LYS A 16 -28.61 -14.89 2.99
CA LYS A 16 -29.21 -16.20 3.25
C LYS A 16 -29.03 -17.16 2.07
N ILE A 17 -29.23 -16.69 0.84
CA ILE A 17 -28.99 -17.48 -0.37
C ILE A 17 -27.53 -17.96 -0.39
N LYS A 18 -26.59 -17.03 -0.19
CA LYS A 18 -25.15 -17.34 -0.16
C LYS A 18 -24.77 -18.33 0.95
N ALA A 19 -25.38 -18.23 2.13
CA ALA A 19 -25.16 -19.19 3.22
C ALA A 19 -25.63 -20.60 2.84
N VAL A 20 -26.78 -20.72 2.16
CA VAL A 20 -27.29 -22.01 1.68
C VAL A 20 -26.40 -22.58 0.58
N GLU A 21 -25.95 -21.75 -0.38
CA GLU A 21 -25.05 -22.16 -1.46
C GLU A 21 -23.71 -22.68 -0.93
N GLU A 22 -23.14 -22.02 0.09
CA GLU A 22 -21.89 -22.44 0.73
C GLU A 22 -22.09 -23.59 1.75
N GLY A 23 -23.34 -23.97 2.07
CA GLY A 23 -23.65 -25.00 3.06
C GLY A 23 -23.27 -24.63 4.50
N ILE A 24 -23.21 -23.33 4.81
CA ILE A 24 -22.79 -22.81 6.11
C ILE A 24 -23.93 -22.09 6.83
N THR A 25 -23.77 -21.87 8.13
CA THR A 25 -24.73 -21.09 8.90
C THR A 25 -24.57 -19.59 8.61
N MET A 26 -25.66 -18.84 8.79
CA MET A 26 -25.65 -17.38 8.63
C MET A 26 -24.61 -16.70 9.54
N LYS A 27 -24.41 -17.24 10.75
CA LYS A 27 -23.40 -16.75 11.69
C LYS A 27 -21.99 -16.93 11.14
N GLU A 28 -21.68 -18.10 10.59
CA GLU A 28 -20.36 -18.37 10.00
C GLU A 28 -20.10 -17.49 8.78
N LEU A 29 -21.12 -17.23 7.96
CA LEU A 29 -21.01 -16.31 6.84
C LEU A 29 -20.60 -14.91 7.32
N PHE A 30 -21.25 -14.38 8.36
CA PHE A 30 -20.89 -13.07 8.92
C PHE A 30 -19.49 -13.04 9.54
N ILE A 31 -19.11 -14.09 10.28
CA ILE A 31 -17.76 -14.18 10.87
C ILE A 31 -16.71 -14.22 9.75
N LYS A 32 -16.88 -15.09 8.76
CA LYS A 32 -15.96 -15.24 7.62
C LYS A 32 -15.82 -13.95 6.84
N ALA A 33 -16.92 -13.25 6.56
CA ALA A 33 -16.92 -11.97 5.89
C ALA A 33 -16.17 -10.91 6.72
N LEU A 34 -16.48 -10.79 8.01
CA LEU A 34 -15.84 -9.81 8.89
C LEU A 34 -14.34 -10.07 9.05
N THR A 35 -13.93 -11.34 9.23
CA THR A 35 -12.51 -11.71 9.30
C THR A 35 -11.79 -11.35 8.01
N ARG A 36 -12.40 -11.63 6.86
CA ARG A 36 -11.83 -11.29 5.54
C ARG A 36 -11.58 -9.79 5.41
N GLU A 37 -12.59 -8.96 5.69
CA GLU A 37 -12.47 -7.50 5.58
C GLU A 37 -11.39 -6.94 6.52
N LEU A 38 -11.27 -7.49 7.73
CA LEU A 38 -10.25 -7.04 8.69
C LEU A 38 -8.84 -7.51 8.32
N SER A 39 -8.69 -8.69 7.70
CA SER A 39 -7.39 -9.24 7.29
C SER A 39 -6.88 -8.63 5.97
N GLU A 40 -7.76 -8.39 4.99
CA GLU A 40 -7.36 -7.80 3.71
C GLU A 40 -6.85 -6.36 3.89
N ASN A 41 -7.45 -5.60 4.83
CA ASN A 41 -7.02 -4.24 5.13
C ASN A 41 -5.63 -4.18 5.79
N GLN A 42 -5.25 -5.21 6.56
CA GLN A 42 -3.90 -5.32 7.14
C GLN A 42 -2.84 -5.60 6.07
N LEU A 43 -3.17 -6.37 5.05
CA LEU A 43 -2.26 -6.67 3.94
C LEU A 43 -2.09 -5.46 3.01
N ALA A 44 -3.17 -4.71 2.75
CA ALA A 44 -3.12 -3.49 1.95
C ALA A 44 -2.33 -2.35 2.64
N GLN A 45 -2.43 -2.22 3.96
CA GLN A 45 -1.66 -1.21 4.71
C GLN A 45 -0.20 -1.59 4.91
N LYS A 46 0.13 -2.88 4.91
CA LYS A 46 1.51 -3.38 5.01
C LYS A 46 2.07 -3.73 3.64
N GLY A 47 1.90 -2.82 2.68
CA GLY A 47 2.57 -2.86 1.39
C GLY A 47 4.07 -2.68 1.57
N SER A 48 4.76 -3.71 2.08
CA SER A 48 6.20 -3.85 1.85
C SER A 48 6.35 -4.19 0.39
N PHE A 49 6.48 -3.15 -0.42
CA PHE A 49 6.70 -3.35 -1.83
C PHE A 49 8.11 -3.92 -2.04
N PRO A 50 8.31 -4.85 -2.99
CA PRO A 50 9.62 -5.48 -3.20
C PRO A 50 10.73 -4.47 -3.52
N TRP A 51 10.39 -3.32 -4.10
CA TRP A 51 11.32 -2.22 -4.38
C TRP A 51 11.72 -1.41 -3.13
N GLU A 52 10.95 -1.46 -2.05
CA GLU A 52 11.30 -0.80 -0.79
C GLU A 52 12.53 -1.47 -0.15
N LYS A 53 12.63 -2.80 -0.26
CA LYS A 53 13.82 -3.57 0.14
C LYS A 53 15.05 -3.26 -0.70
N LEU A 54 14.85 -2.61 -1.86
CA LEU A 54 15.92 -2.25 -2.77
C LEU A 54 16.46 -0.83 -2.53
N ARG A 55 15.82 -0.01 -1.67
CA ARG A 55 16.38 1.30 -1.29
C ARG A 55 17.71 1.11 -0.56
N GLY A 56 18.75 1.78 -1.05
CA GLY A 56 20.09 1.68 -0.46
C GLY A 56 20.78 0.34 -0.69
N THR A 57 20.23 -0.54 -1.53
CA THR A 57 20.92 -1.76 -1.98
C THR A 57 21.22 -1.64 -3.47
N GLY A 58 22.48 -1.80 -3.85
CA GLY A 58 22.95 -1.67 -5.22
C GLY A 58 24.39 -1.21 -5.27
N SER A 59 25.00 -1.20 -6.45
CA SER A 59 26.40 -0.79 -6.64
C SER A 59 26.65 0.68 -6.28
N THR A 60 25.60 1.48 -6.09
CA THR A 60 25.68 2.88 -5.69
C THR A 60 25.50 3.10 -4.18
N ALA A 61 25.25 2.05 -3.38
CA ALA A 61 24.97 2.16 -1.95
C ALA A 61 26.15 2.71 -1.11
N GLY A 62 27.38 2.50 -1.59
CA GLY A 62 28.59 3.01 -0.96
C GLY A 62 29.09 4.33 -1.53
N LEU A 63 28.46 4.84 -2.60
CA LEU A 63 28.91 6.07 -3.23
C LEU A 63 28.43 7.24 -2.38
N GLN A 64 29.38 7.92 -1.74
CA GLN A 64 29.07 9.19 -1.09
C GLN A 64 29.00 10.32 -2.13
N PRO A 65 28.22 11.39 -1.88
CA PRO A 65 28.14 12.54 -2.77
C PRO A 65 29.52 13.12 -3.16
N ASP A 66 30.47 13.02 -2.24
CA ASP A 66 31.90 13.41 -2.36
C ASP A 66 32.73 12.48 -3.27
N GLU A 67 32.32 11.23 -3.47
CA GLU A 67 32.96 10.30 -4.41
C GLU A 67 32.43 10.44 -5.84
N SER A 68 31.42 11.29 -6.04
CA SER A 68 30.75 11.49 -7.32
C SER A 68 31.68 12.05 -8.41
N GLY A 69 32.89 12.51 -8.08
CA GLY A 69 33.85 13.06 -9.04
C GLY A 69 33.41 14.40 -9.68
N PHE A 70 32.22 14.88 -9.29
CA PHE A 70 31.63 16.15 -9.69
C PHE A 70 31.93 17.29 -8.70
N ASP A 71 32.75 17.06 -7.66
CA ASP A 71 33.11 18.02 -6.60
C ASP A 71 33.95 19.22 -7.10
N GLY A 72 34.10 19.35 -8.42
CA GLY A 72 34.72 20.48 -9.10
C GLY A 72 34.17 20.72 -10.51
N TYR A 73 33.06 20.10 -10.92
CA TYR A 73 32.44 20.38 -12.21
C TYR A 73 31.67 21.70 -12.14
N ASN A 74 32.40 22.81 -12.25
CA ASN A 74 31.86 24.02 -12.83
C ASN A 74 31.84 23.81 -14.34
N GLY A 75 30.82 23.10 -14.84
CA GLY A 75 30.58 23.00 -16.27
C GLY A 75 30.56 24.40 -16.88
N PRO A 76 30.94 24.56 -18.16
CA PRO A 76 30.74 25.84 -18.81
C PRO A 76 29.26 26.20 -18.64
N ASP A 77 29.00 27.39 -18.13
CA ASP A 77 27.69 27.94 -17.75
C ASP A 77 26.82 28.23 -19.01
N LEU A 78 26.84 27.30 -19.97
CA LEU A 78 26.14 27.36 -21.25
C LEU A 78 24.65 27.03 -21.12
N LEU A 79 24.19 26.74 -19.90
CA LEU A 79 22.79 26.44 -19.58
C LEU A 79 22.33 27.17 -18.32
N GLY A 80 22.68 28.47 -18.18
CA GLY A 80 22.16 29.39 -17.15
C GLY A 80 20.64 29.67 -17.22
N GLY A 81 19.83 28.68 -17.62
CA GLY A 81 18.38 28.78 -17.77
C GLY A 81 17.61 27.48 -17.60
N MET A 82 18.24 26.33 -17.31
CA MET A 82 17.51 25.12 -16.92
C MET A 82 17.44 25.02 -15.40
N ALA A 83 16.49 25.74 -14.80
CA ALA A 83 16.07 25.47 -13.44
C ALA A 83 15.40 24.09 -13.42
N VAL A 84 16.05 23.12 -12.80
CA VAL A 84 15.42 21.85 -12.45
C VAL A 84 14.48 22.14 -11.28
N ASN A 85 13.20 21.76 -11.41
CA ASN A 85 12.21 21.99 -10.37
C ASN A 85 12.50 21.04 -9.19
N ASP A 86 13.32 21.48 -8.24
CA ASP A 86 13.55 20.72 -7.00
C ASP A 86 12.25 20.65 -6.19
N PRO A 87 11.80 19.45 -5.80
CA PRO A 87 10.59 19.31 -4.98
C PRO A 87 10.84 19.95 -3.61
N SER A 88 9.92 20.83 -3.21
CA SER A 88 9.92 21.48 -1.91
C SER A 88 10.03 20.43 -0.80
N GLN A 89 11.06 20.52 0.03
CA GLN A 89 11.12 19.75 1.26
C GLN A 89 10.17 20.39 2.28
N ASP A 90 9.03 19.72 2.53
CA ASP A 90 8.22 19.89 3.73
C ASP A 90 8.88 19.18 4.93
#